data_AF-A0A6M2FC63-F1
#
_entry.id   AF-A0A6M2FC63-F1
#
_cell.length_a   1.000
_cell.length_b   1.000
_cell.length_c   1.000
_cell.angle_alpha   90.00
_cell.angle_beta   90.00
_cell.angle_gamma   90.00
#
_symmetry.space_group_name_H-M   'P 1'
#
loop_
_entity.id
_entity.type
_entity.pdbx_description
1 polymer ?
#
loop_
_entity_poly.entity_id
_entity_poly.type
_entity_poly.pdbx_seq_one_letter_code
_entity_poly.pdbx_strand_id
1 'polypeptide(L)'
;MRIYSSLWNADDWATRGGLVKTDWTQAPFTASYRNFKANACVWSPGSSCTSTSPNFVEDSTWQVQALDASGRNRLRWVQQKYMIYNYCTDLKRFPQGIPAECKRSRFL
;
A
#
# COMPACT_ATOMS: atom_id res chain seq x y z
N MET A 1 -12.45 6.18 -5.51
CA MET A 1 -11.92 5.61 -4.25
C MET A 1 -12.10 6.64 -3.13
N ARG A 2 -12.11 6.22 -1.86
CA ARG A 2 -12.11 7.10 -0.68
C ARG A 2 -10.99 6.67 0.26
N ILE A 3 -10.54 7.58 1.12
CA ILE A 3 -9.53 7.29 2.15
C ILE A 3 -10.25 6.87 3.42
N TYR A 4 -9.78 5.80 4.05
CA TYR A 4 -10.34 5.25 5.29
C TYR A 4 -9.21 5.03 6.31
N SER A 5 -9.55 5.16 7.59
CA SER A 5 -8.67 4.79 8.71
C SER A 5 -9.54 4.12 9.77
N SER A 6 -9.06 3.01 10.32
CA SER A 6 -9.75 2.25 11.37
C SER A 6 -8.74 1.55 12.28
N LEU A 7 -9.12 1.41 13.54
CA LEU A 7 -8.48 0.53 14.51
C LEU A 7 -9.54 -0.50 14.92
N TRP A 8 -9.26 -1.79 14.71
CA TRP A 8 -10.22 -2.87 14.95
C TRP A 8 -9.50 -4.18 15.30
N ASN A 9 -10.21 -5.10 15.97
CA ASN A 9 -9.69 -6.42 16.32
C ASN A 9 -9.77 -7.38 15.12
N ALA A 10 -8.64 -7.99 14.75
CA ALA A 10 -8.53 -8.99 13.69
C ALA A 10 -7.85 -10.29 14.18
N ASP A 11 -8.30 -10.81 15.32
CA ASP A 11 -7.76 -11.98 16.03
C ASP A 11 -7.57 -13.24 15.17
N ASP A 12 -8.36 -13.41 14.11
CA ASP A 12 -8.30 -14.61 13.27
C ASP A 12 -7.05 -14.67 12.40
N TRP A 13 -6.33 -13.56 12.20
CA TRP A 13 -5.17 -13.55 11.30
C TRP A 13 -4.05 -12.56 11.65
N ALA A 14 -4.29 -11.51 12.43
CA ALA A 14 -3.36 -10.39 12.57
C ALA A 14 -2.00 -10.76 13.20
N THR A 15 -2.00 -11.46 14.33
CA THR A 15 -0.76 -11.75 15.08
C THR A 15 -0.39 -13.22 14.98
N ARG A 16 0.81 -13.51 14.47
CA ARG A 16 1.30 -14.88 14.20
C ARG A 16 0.30 -15.72 13.40
N GLY A 17 -0.36 -15.12 12.40
CA GLY A 17 -1.38 -15.81 11.60
C GLY A 17 -2.64 -16.20 12.39
N GLY A 18 -2.98 -15.46 13.46
CA GLY A 18 -4.16 -15.67 14.28
C GLY A 18 -3.93 -16.53 15.53
N LEU A 19 -2.70 -16.97 15.77
CA LEU A 19 -2.34 -17.79 16.94
C LEU A 19 -2.32 -17.00 18.26
N VAL A 20 -2.10 -15.69 18.20
CA VAL A 20 -2.09 -14.82 19.39
C VAL A 20 -3.32 -13.93 19.34
N LYS A 21 -4.17 -14.02 20.36
CA LYS A 21 -5.41 -13.27 20.51
C LYS A 21 -5.20 -12.00 21.33
N THR A 22 -6.08 -11.04 21.13
CA THR A 22 -6.09 -9.76 21.82
C THR A 22 -6.30 -9.96 23.32
N ASP A 23 -5.37 -9.48 24.14
CA ASP A 23 -5.56 -9.40 25.58
C ASP A 23 -6.33 -8.12 25.92
N TRP A 24 -7.65 -8.24 26.06
CA TRP A 24 -8.55 -7.13 26.35
C TRP A 24 -8.33 -6.50 27.73
N THR A 25 -7.57 -7.13 28.63
CA THR A 25 -7.19 -6.51 29.91
C THR A 25 -6.23 -5.33 29.73
N GLN A 26 -5.56 -5.25 28.56
CA GLN A 26 -4.65 -4.16 28.18
C GLN A 26 -5.36 -2.99 27.48
N ALA A 27 -6.70 -3.02 27.41
CA ALA A 27 -7.47 -1.92 26.83
C ALA A 27 -7.36 -0.64 27.68
N PRO A 28 -7.45 0.57 27.08
CA PRO A 28 -7.80 0.83 25.69
C PRO A 28 -6.61 0.80 24.71
N PHE A 29 -6.82 0.19 23.54
CA PHE A 29 -5.89 0.28 22.41
C PHE A 29 -6.08 1.61 21.70
N THR A 30 -5.04 2.45 21.64
CA THR A 30 -5.14 3.82 21.12
C THR A 30 -4.21 4.02 19.92
N ALA A 31 -4.77 4.46 18.79
CA ALA A 31 -4.02 4.91 17.61
C ALA A 31 -4.22 6.42 17.43
N SER A 32 -3.12 7.16 17.25
CA SER A 32 -3.14 8.62 17.08
C SER A 32 -2.71 8.99 15.66
N TYR A 33 -3.49 9.83 14.99
CA TYR A 33 -3.23 10.30 13.62
C TYR A 33 -3.13 11.82 13.61
N ARG A 34 -2.19 12.36 12.83
CA ARG A 34 -1.97 13.81 12.63
C ARG A 34 -1.53 14.08 11.20
N ASN A 35 -1.53 15.34 10.79
CA ASN A 35 -1.01 15.80 9.49
C ASN A 35 -1.70 15.16 8.27
N PHE A 36 -3.04 15.13 8.26
CA PHE A 36 -3.81 14.63 7.12
C PHE A 36 -3.57 15.49 5.88
N LYS A 37 -2.81 14.98 4.92
CA LYS A 37 -2.53 15.62 3.64
C LYS A 37 -3.06 14.74 2.50
N ALA A 38 -3.96 15.29 1.70
CA ALA A 38 -4.51 14.62 0.53
C ALA A 38 -4.30 15.51 -0.71
N ASN A 39 -3.28 15.21 -1.50
CA ASN A 39 -3.16 15.72 -2.86
C ASN A 39 -3.71 14.65 -3.81
N ALA A 40 -4.91 14.87 -4.32
CA ALA A 40 -5.63 13.89 -5.12
C ALA A 40 -6.49 14.57 -6.18
N CYS A 41 -6.69 13.89 -7.31
CA CYS A 41 -7.73 14.28 -8.25
C CYS A 41 -9.09 13.77 -7.76
N VAL A 42 -9.97 14.70 -7.40
CA VAL A 42 -11.34 14.39 -6.97
C VAL A 42 -12.22 14.21 -8.20
N TRP A 43 -12.72 12.99 -8.38
CA TRP A 43 -13.64 12.68 -9.47
C TRP A 43 -15.00 13.33 -9.24
N SER A 44 -15.55 13.95 -10.28
CA SER A 44 -16.92 14.46 -10.30
C SER A 44 -17.58 14.18 -11.65
N PRO A 45 -18.93 14.13 -11.75
CA PRO A 45 -19.61 13.98 -13.02
C PRO A 45 -19.25 15.14 -13.95
N GLY A 46 -18.53 14.86 -15.04
CA GLY A 46 -18.03 15.88 -15.98
C GLY A 46 -16.58 16.32 -15.78
N SER A 47 -15.90 15.93 -14.69
CA SER A 47 -14.44 16.08 -14.55
C SER A 47 -13.75 14.72 -14.66
N SER A 48 -12.94 14.55 -15.70
CA SER A 48 -12.06 13.41 -15.83
C SER A 48 -10.72 13.72 -15.17
N CYS A 49 -10.29 12.82 -14.28
CA CYS A 49 -8.94 12.81 -13.73
C CYS A 49 -7.96 12.26 -14.76
N THR A 50 -7.77 12.99 -15.86
CA THR A 50 -6.78 12.69 -16.88
C THR A 50 -5.55 13.55 -16.65
N SER A 51 -4.38 13.00 -16.99
CA SER A 51 -3.09 13.68 -16.90
C SER A 51 -2.97 14.95 -17.76
N THR A 52 -3.96 15.25 -18.60
CA THR A 52 -4.00 16.33 -19.59
C THR A 52 -5.19 17.30 -19.45
N SER A 53 -5.94 17.27 -18.35
CA SER A 53 -7.13 18.14 -18.19
C SER A 53 -6.73 19.62 -17.94
N PRO A 54 -7.23 20.59 -18.73
CA PRO A 54 -6.74 21.98 -18.74
C PRO A 54 -7.17 22.83 -17.53
N ASN A 55 -8.09 22.33 -16.71
CA ASN A 55 -8.61 23.04 -15.52
C ASN A 55 -7.96 22.62 -14.20
N PHE A 56 -6.85 21.87 -14.25
CA PHE A 56 -6.08 21.51 -13.05
C PHE A 56 -4.86 22.43 -12.92
N VAL A 57 -5.01 23.46 -12.10
CA VAL A 57 -3.91 24.28 -11.60
C VAL A 57 -3.20 23.49 -10.50
N GLU A 58 -1.86 23.44 -10.57
CA GLU A 58 -0.87 22.75 -9.70
C GLU A 58 -0.55 21.27 -9.99
N ASP A 59 0.57 21.10 -10.70
CA ASP A 59 1.59 20.07 -10.48
C ASP A 59 1.12 18.60 -10.44
N SER A 60 0.54 18.13 -11.55
CA SER A 60 0.23 16.71 -11.78
C SER A 60 1.46 15.83 -12.06
N THR A 61 2.68 16.34 -11.84
CA THR A 61 3.93 15.60 -12.07
C THR A 61 3.98 14.30 -11.27
N TRP A 62 3.39 14.27 -10.07
CA TRP A 62 3.31 13.07 -9.23
C TRP A 62 2.59 11.89 -9.90
N GLN A 63 1.65 12.14 -10.82
CA GLN A 63 0.89 11.08 -11.51
C GLN A 63 1.76 10.27 -12.48
N VAL A 64 2.83 10.88 -12.99
CA VAL A 64 3.77 10.28 -13.95
C VAL A 64 5.14 10.01 -13.34
N GLN A 65 5.32 10.27 -12.04
CA GLN A 65 6.57 10.03 -11.34
C GLN A 65 6.86 8.52 -11.22
N ALA A 66 8.09 8.16 -11.56
CA ALA A 66 8.67 6.86 -11.26
C ALA A 66 9.74 7.01 -10.18
N LEU A 67 10.01 5.92 -9.45
CA LEU A 67 11.14 5.88 -8.52
C LEU A 67 12.45 6.09 -9.29
N ASP A 68 13.25 7.01 -8.78
CA ASP A 68 14.63 7.24 -9.25
C ASP A 68 15.55 6.07 -8.86
N ALA A 69 16.84 6.17 -9.19
CA ALA A 69 17.80 5.12 -8.86
C ALA A 69 17.97 4.91 -7.34
N SER A 70 18.00 6.02 -6.58
CA SER A 70 18.13 5.98 -5.12
C SER A 70 16.92 5.32 -4.44
N GLY A 71 15.70 5.73 -4.83
CA GLY A 71 14.46 5.15 -4.35
C GLY A 71 14.35 3.67 -4.65
N ARG A 72 14.78 3.22 -5.84
CA ARG A 72 14.83 1.80 -6.18
C ARG A 72 15.81 1.01 -5.31
N ASN A 73 17.00 1.56 -5.03
CA ASN A 73 17.97 0.91 -4.14
C ASN A 73 17.44 0.80 -2.71
N ARG A 74 16.75 1.83 -2.21
CA ARG A 74 16.12 1.80 -0.88
C ARG A 74 15.01 0.77 -0.80
N LEU A 75 14.15 0.67 -1.82
CA LEU A 75 13.11 -0.36 -1.89
C LEU A 75 13.73 -1.77 -1.85
N ARG A 76 14.79 -2.00 -2.64
CA ARG A 76 15.51 -3.28 -2.65
C ARG A 76 16.08 -3.62 -1.28
N TRP A 77 16.68 -2.66 -0.59
CA TRP A 77 17.21 -2.87 0.75
C TRP A 77 16.11 -3.25 1.76
N VAL A 78 14.95 -2.58 1.72
CA VAL A 78 13.80 -2.93 2.57
C VAL A 78 13.31 -4.33 2.26
N GLN A 79 13.16 -4.67 0.98
CA GLN A 79 12.74 -6.01 0.54
C GLN A 79 13.71 -7.10 1.00
N GLN A 80 15.03 -6.85 0.96
CA GLN A 80 16.03 -7.83 1.37
C GLN A 80 16.17 -7.99 2.88
N LYS A 81 15.88 -6.94 3.67
CA LYS A 81 16.20 -6.90 5.10
C LYS A 81 15.00 -6.99 6.03
N TYR A 82 13.82 -6.55 5.60
CA TYR A 82 12.64 -6.40 6.48
C TYR A 82 11.37 -7.07 5.96
N MET A 83 11.35 -7.55 4.71
CA MET A 83 10.18 -8.21 4.14
C MET A 83 10.08 -9.65 4.62
N ILE A 84 9.01 -9.96 5.36
CA ILE A 84 8.76 -11.30 5.92
C ILE A 84 7.77 -12.13 5.09
N TYR A 85 7.02 -11.50 4.18
CA TYR A 85 6.08 -12.17 3.29
C TYR A 85 6.01 -11.43 1.95
N ASN A 86 5.98 -12.18 0.85
CA ASN A 86 5.76 -11.67 -0.50
C ASN A 86 4.90 -12.65 -1.30
N TYR A 87 3.73 -12.21 -1.74
CA TYR A 87 2.80 -13.04 -2.50
C TYR A 87 3.37 -13.47 -3.86
N CYS A 88 4.25 -12.66 -4.48
CA CYS A 88 4.87 -12.98 -5.76
C CYS A 88 5.81 -14.20 -5.68
N THR A 89 6.32 -14.52 -4.49
CA THR A 89 7.21 -15.67 -4.26
C THR A 89 6.49 -16.82 -3.53
N ASP A 90 5.20 -16.68 -3.26
CA ASP A 90 4.39 -17.68 -2.57
C ASP A 90 3.81 -18.71 -3.56
N LEU A 91 4.64 -19.67 -3.94
CA LEU A 91 4.27 -20.73 -4.88
C LEU A 91 3.21 -21.69 -4.32
N LYS A 92 3.06 -21.77 -2.98
CA LYS A 92 2.00 -22.58 -2.36
C LYS A 92 0.64 -21.94 -2.58
N ARG A 93 0.57 -20.61 -2.46
CA ARG A 93 -0.66 -19.84 -2.75
C ARG A 93 -0.97 -19.78 -4.24
N PHE A 94 0.05 -19.74 -5.09
CA PHE A 94 -0.10 -19.65 -6.55
C PHE A 94 0.52 -20.87 -7.28
N PRO A 95 -0.03 -22.08 -7.10
CA PRO A 95 0.54 -23.29 -7.67
C PRO A 95 0.42 -23.36 -9.20
N GLN A 96 -0.54 -22.65 -9.79
CA GLN A 96 -0.76 -22.60 -11.25
C GLN A 96 0.06 -21.51 -11.95
N GLY A 97 0.95 -20.84 -11.22
CA GLY A 97 1.77 -19.75 -11.73
C GLY A 97 1.49 -18.44 -11.01
N ILE A 98 2.55 -17.66 -10.86
CA ILE A 98 2.51 -16.38 -10.16
C ILE A 98 1.72 -15.32 -10.96
N PRO A 99 1.12 -14.33 -10.27
CA PRO A 99 0.42 -13.22 -10.92
C PRO A 99 1.28 -12.49 -11.98
N ALA A 100 0.64 -11.99 -13.04
CA ALA A 100 1.34 -11.47 -14.21
C ALA A 100 2.20 -10.23 -13.90
N GLU A 101 1.76 -9.40 -12.95
CA GLU A 101 2.47 -8.23 -12.46
C GLU A 101 3.81 -8.56 -11.79
N CYS A 102 3.93 -9.76 -11.21
CA CYS A 102 5.13 -10.22 -10.52
C CYS A 102 6.29 -10.58 -11.47
N LYS A 103 6.03 -10.74 -12.77
CA LYS A 103 7.05 -11.10 -13.77
C LYS A 103 8.00 -9.95 -14.12
N ARG A 104 7.72 -8.73 -13.65
CA ARG A 104 8.56 -7.55 -13.91
C ARG A 104 9.72 -7.50 -12.91
N SER A 105 10.93 -7.21 -13.38
CA SER A 105 12.18 -7.09 -12.59
C SER A 105 12.18 -6.04 -11.46
N ARG A 106 11.07 -5.32 -11.27
CA ARG A 106 10.90 -4.34 -10.21
C ARG A 106 10.31 -4.95 -8.92
N PHE A 107 9.83 -6.20 -8.98
CA PHE A 107 9.15 -6.90 -7.89
C PHE A 107 9.82 -8.22 -7.48
N LEU A 108 10.89 -8.61 -8.18
CA LEU A 108 11.82 -9.71 -7.89
C LEU A 108 13.22 -9.12 -7.69
#